data_AF-A0A2P5WF12-F1
#
_entry.id   AF-A0A2P5WF12-F1
#
_cell.length_a   1.000
_cell.length_b   1.000
_cell.length_c   1.000
_cell.angle_alpha   90.00
_cell.angle_beta   90.00
_cell.angle_gamma   90.00
#
_symmetry.space_group_name_H-M   'P 1'
#
loop_
_entity.id
_entity.type
_entity.pdbx_description
1 polymer ?
#
loop_
_entity_poly.entity_id
_entity_poly.type
_entity_poly.pdbx_seq_one_letter_code
_entity_poly.pdbx_strand_id
1 'polypeptide(L)'
;MAGKQVPLQPNSPAHNISQFPTSISRKPFSLKKVDPVGDYWLTPNNSKMGTHSFRITAKQLHYYITTYCIHDPNKISDFEIISAMIWQSLSKAREDSGPNIVTICSNNSANKMAMLPSNGMTLSTVEADFCVSRVEIAELAKLIAEKKKKMKGLKPVCANYMVNGVGEEGTVVVLPSNEKDGGNNGKMVTITLPQHLLLKLNNVLQIDWNIVI
;
A
#
# COMPACT_ATOMS: atom_id res chain seq x y z
N MET A 1 62.50 -12.92 -16.72
CA MET A 1 61.49 -11.85 -16.91
C MET A 1 60.46 -12.35 -17.90
N ALA A 2 59.21 -12.53 -17.47
CA ALA A 2 58.07 -12.74 -18.35
C ALA A 2 56.81 -12.37 -17.56
N GLY A 3 56.23 -11.19 -17.87
CA GLY A 3 54.98 -10.73 -17.27
C GLY A 3 53.81 -11.54 -17.82
N LYS A 4 52.91 -11.98 -16.94
CA LYS A 4 51.61 -12.54 -17.35
C LYS A 4 50.54 -11.45 -17.23
N GLN A 5 49.81 -11.33 -18.32
CA GLN A 5 48.82 -10.33 -18.66
C GLN A 5 47.52 -10.53 -17.87
N VAL A 6 46.98 -9.43 -17.31
CA VAL A 6 45.69 -9.39 -16.62
C VAL A 6 44.56 -9.54 -17.65
N PRO A 7 43.51 -10.35 -17.42
CA PRO A 7 42.39 -10.45 -18.34
C PRO A 7 41.63 -9.12 -18.45
N LEU A 8 41.35 -8.70 -19.69
CA LEU A 8 40.50 -7.56 -20.01
C LEU A 8 39.08 -7.80 -19.47
N GLN A 9 38.62 -6.91 -18.59
CA GLN A 9 37.21 -6.89 -18.18
C GLN A 9 36.32 -6.48 -19.36
N PRO A 10 35.09 -7.02 -19.47
CA PRO A 10 34.15 -6.57 -20.50
C PRO A 10 33.78 -5.11 -20.26
N ASN A 11 33.97 -4.28 -21.28
CA ASN A 11 33.58 -2.87 -21.29
C ASN A 11 32.14 -2.73 -20.81
N SER A 12 31.95 -2.11 -19.65
CA SER A 12 30.62 -1.71 -19.19
C SER A 12 30.08 -0.64 -20.15
N PRO A 13 28.88 -0.81 -20.73
CA PRO A 13 28.29 0.24 -21.55
C PRO A 13 28.09 1.48 -20.67
N ALA A 14 28.53 2.62 -21.17
CA ALA A 14 28.47 3.91 -20.49
C ALA A 14 27.11 4.11 -19.82
N HIS A 15 27.15 4.50 -18.54
CA HIS A 15 25.99 4.95 -17.78
C HIS A 15 25.36 6.16 -18.51
N ASN A 16 24.45 5.89 -19.45
CA ASN A 16 23.44 6.86 -19.83
C ASN A 16 22.55 7.05 -18.62
N ILE A 17 22.89 8.05 -17.80
CA ILE A 17 22.01 8.61 -16.79
C ILE A 17 20.80 9.12 -17.58
N SER A 18 19.77 8.28 -17.68
CA SER A 18 18.45 8.68 -18.13
C SER A 18 17.99 9.77 -17.17
N GLN A 19 18.20 11.02 -17.57
CA GLN A 19 17.62 12.18 -16.92
C GLN A 19 16.12 12.07 -17.14
N PHE A 20 15.42 11.47 -16.17
CA PHE A 20 13.98 11.58 -16.11
C PHE A 20 13.61 13.06 -16.02
N PRO A 21 12.61 13.52 -16.77
CA PRO A 21 12.23 14.92 -16.78
C PRO A 21 11.92 15.37 -15.35
N THR A 22 12.55 16.48 -14.95
CA THR A 22 12.35 17.20 -13.70
C THR A 22 10.97 17.87 -13.69
N SER A 23 9.91 17.10 -13.90
CA SER A 23 8.57 17.58 -13.61
C SER A 23 8.39 17.52 -12.10
N ILE A 24 7.99 18.63 -11.50
CA ILE A 24 7.59 18.75 -10.11
C ILE A 24 6.34 17.87 -9.91
N SER A 25 6.55 16.57 -9.82
CA SER A 25 5.55 15.61 -9.39
C SER A 25 5.43 15.82 -7.89
N ARG A 26 4.27 16.23 -7.41
CA ARG A 26 3.93 16.28 -5.99
C ARG A 26 4.23 14.89 -5.42
N LYS A 27 5.39 14.76 -4.77
CA LYS A 27 5.89 13.48 -4.27
C LYS A 27 4.93 13.03 -3.17
N PRO A 28 4.46 11.78 -3.16
CA PRO A 28 3.61 11.30 -2.07
C PRO A 28 4.37 11.46 -0.75
N PHE A 29 3.68 11.99 0.26
CA PHE A 29 4.26 12.28 1.58
C PHE A 29 4.91 11.03 2.21
N SER A 30 4.33 9.86 1.97
CA SER A 30 4.76 8.59 2.56
C SER A 30 5.85 7.86 1.76
N LEU A 31 6.29 8.36 0.58
CA LEU A 31 7.37 7.71 -0.18
C LEU A 31 8.67 8.49 -0.10
N LYS A 32 9.76 7.80 0.20
CA LYS A 32 11.12 8.32 0.10
C LYS A 32 11.83 7.64 -1.07
N LYS A 33 12.29 8.45 -2.03
CA LYS A 33 13.27 7.99 -3.01
C LYS A 33 14.60 7.84 -2.28
N VAL A 34 15.22 6.72 -2.51
CA VAL A 34 16.52 6.32 -1.99
C VAL A 34 17.43 6.12 -3.20
N ASP A 35 18.70 6.46 -3.05
CA ASP A 35 19.69 6.23 -4.10
C ASP A 35 19.90 4.72 -4.30
N PRO A 36 20.46 4.26 -5.43
CA PRO A 36 20.74 2.84 -5.64
C PRO A 36 21.70 2.34 -4.56
N VAL A 37 21.25 1.45 -3.66
CA VAL A 37 22.07 0.91 -2.57
C VAL A 37 22.58 -0.52 -2.82
N GLY A 38 22.61 -0.96 -4.09
CA GLY A 38 23.05 -2.31 -4.45
C GLY A 38 22.17 -3.39 -3.82
N ASP A 39 22.77 -4.50 -3.38
CA ASP A 39 22.04 -5.66 -2.83
C ASP A 39 21.88 -5.62 -1.30
N TYR A 40 22.60 -4.73 -0.61
CA TYR A 40 22.64 -4.68 0.87
C TYR A 40 21.75 -3.57 1.41
N TRP A 41 20.44 -3.80 1.35
CA TRP A 41 19.44 -2.89 1.90
C TRP A 41 19.28 -3.11 3.41
N LEU A 42 19.85 -2.21 4.21
CA LEU A 42 19.50 -2.07 5.63
C LEU A 42 18.66 -0.81 5.80
N THR A 43 17.41 -0.95 6.26
CA THR A 43 16.58 0.20 6.63
C THR A 43 16.84 0.57 8.09
N PRO A 44 17.58 1.67 8.38
CA PRO A 44 17.68 2.15 9.74
C PRO A 44 16.31 2.64 10.19
N ASN A 45 15.72 1.96 11.16
CA ASN A 45 14.52 2.42 11.84
C ASN A 45 14.76 2.37 13.34
N ASN A 46 14.56 3.51 14.00
CA ASN A 46 14.74 3.65 15.44
C ASN A 46 13.52 3.13 16.24
N SER A 47 12.45 2.73 15.53
CA SER A 47 11.20 2.25 16.13
C SER A 47 11.11 0.73 16.06
N LYS A 48 10.73 0.11 17.19
CA LYS A 48 10.48 -1.33 17.26
C LYS A 48 9.19 -1.64 16.50
N MET A 49 9.34 -2.27 15.34
CA MET A 49 8.23 -2.62 14.46
C MET A 49 7.56 -3.92 14.90
N GLY A 50 6.26 -4.02 14.61
CA GLY A 50 5.51 -5.27 14.64
C GLY A 50 4.72 -5.45 13.34
N THR A 51 4.39 -6.70 13.03
CA THR A 51 3.57 -7.06 11.86
C THR A 51 2.45 -7.98 12.32
N HIS A 52 1.22 -7.67 11.91
CA HIS A 52 0.08 -8.55 12.07
C HIS A 52 -0.61 -8.78 10.74
N SER A 53 -1.13 -10.00 10.59
CA SER A 53 -1.90 -10.39 9.42
C SER A 53 -3.21 -10.98 9.89
N PHE A 54 -4.31 -10.55 9.28
CA PHE A 54 -5.62 -11.13 9.52
C PHE A 54 -6.35 -11.33 8.20
N ARG A 55 -7.35 -12.21 8.23
CA ARG A 55 -8.15 -12.57 7.07
C ARG A 55 -9.52 -11.93 7.19
N ILE A 56 -9.95 -11.27 6.11
CA ILE A 56 -11.33 -10.88 5.88
C ILE A 56 -11.94 -11.92 4.96
N THR A 57 -12.87 -12.72 5.49
CA THR A 57 -13.58 -13.74 4.70
C THR A 57 -14.48 -13.12 3.65
N ALA A 58 -14.85 -13.89 2.61
CA ALA A 58 -15.79 -13.43 1.60
C ALA A 58 -17.15 -13.03 2.21
N LYS A 59 -17.60 -13.75 3.26
CA LYS A 59 -18.85 -13.46 3.98
C LYS A 59 -18.76 -12.13 4.73
N GLN A 60 -17.68 -11.89 5.48
CA GLN A 60 -17.45 -10.60 6.16
C GLN A 60 -17.39 -9.45 5.16
N LEU A 61 -16.67 -9.64 4.06
CA LEU A 61 -16.55 -8.63 3.01
C LEU A 61 -17.90 -8.31 2.37
N HIS A 62 -18.69 -9.34 2.04
CA HIS A 62 -20.05 -9.16 1.53
C HIS A 62 -20.92 -8.40 2.54
N TYR A 63 -20.87 -8.75 3.82
CA TYR A 63 -21.57 -8.04 4.89
C TYR A 63 -21.17 -6.57 4.98
N TYR A 64 -19.87 -6.25 4.90
CA TYR A 64 -19.41 -4.86 4.91
C TYR A 64 -19.93 -4.09 3.69
N ILE A 65 -19.87 -4.68 2.50
CA ILE A 65 -20.38 -4.06 1.26
C ILE A 65 -21.90 -3.84 1.36
N THR A 66 -22.66 -4.81 1.81
CA THR A 66 -24.13 -4.66 1.94
C THR A 66 -24.51 -3.69 3.04
N THR A 67 -23.72 -3.54 4.09
CA THR A 67 -23.99 -2.58 5.17
C THR A 67 -23.67 -1.15 4.74
N TYR A 68 -22.56 -0.93 4.04
CA TYR A 68 -22.05 0.42 3.77
C TYR A 68 -22.27 0.92 2.34
N CYS A 69 -22.44 0.05 1.35
CA CYS A 69 -22.54 0.43 -0.08
C CYS A 69 -23.92 0.22 -0.68
N ILE A 70 -24.99 0.26 0.13
CA ILE A 70 -26.39 -0.01 -0.29
C ILE A 70 -26.79 0.76 -1.55
N HIS A 71 -26.32 1.99 -1.71
CA HIS A 71 -26.74 2.90 -2.78
C HIS A 71 -25.90 2.86 -4.07
N ASP A 72 -24.72 2.22 -4.07
CA ASP A 72 -23.82 2.19 -5.24
C ASP A 72 -22.92 0.91 -5.26
N PRO A 73 -23.49 -0.32 -5.20
CA PRO A 73 -22.71 -1.56 -5.04
C PRO A 73 -21.78 -1.87 -6.22
N ASN A 74 -22.03 -1.30 -7.40
CA ASN A 74 -21.24 -1.56 -8.61
C ASN A 74 -20.09 -0.56 -8.84
N LYS A 75 -19.96 0.49 -8.02
CA LYS A 75 -18.91 1.53 -8.21
C LYS A 75 -17.73 1.38 -7.27
N ILE A 76 -17.93 0.82 -6.08
CA ILE A 76 -16.90 0.73 -5.04
C ILE A 76 -16.44 -0.72 -4.94
N SER A 77 -15.14 -0.98 -5.11
CA SER A 77 -14.63 -2.35 -5.00
C SER A 77 -14.31 -2.74 -3.55
N ASP A 78 -14.16 -4.05 -3.32
CA ASP A 78 -13.61 -4.64 -2.10
C ASP A 78 -12.40 -3.86 -1.56
N PHE A 79 -11.51 -3.43 -2.45
CA PHE A 79 -10.27 -2.78 -2.09
C PHE A 79 -10.51 -1.39 -1.50
N GLU A 80 -11.43 -0.61 -2.05
CA GLU A 80 -11.75 0.72 -1.53
C GLU A 80 -12.43 0.63 -0.15
N ILE A 81 -13.30 -0.36 0.07
CA ILE A 81 -13.93 -0.57 1.38
C ILE A 81 -12.92 -0.98 2.44
N ILE A 82 -12.08 -1.98 2.15
CA ILE A 82 -11.04 -2.41 3.07
C ILE A 82 -10.06 -1.27 3.35
N SER A 83 -9.70 -0.48 2.33
CA SER A 83 -8.82 0.69 2.50
C SER A 83 -9.45 1.74 3.40
N ALA A 84 -10.75 2.03 3.24
CA ALA A 84 -11.48 2.99 4.07
C ALA A 84 -11.55 2.52 5.54
N MET A 85 -11.91 1.26 5.79
CA MET A 85 -11.96 0.68 7.13
C MET A 85 -10.61 0.78 7.84
N ILE A 86 -9.53 0.41 7.14
CA ILE A 86 -8.17 0.44 7.71
C ILE A 86 -7.71 1.88 7.95
N TRP A 87 -7.97 2.79 7.00
CA TRP A 87 -7.60 4.19 7.14
C TRP A 87 -8.32 4.84 8.34
N GLN A 88 -9.62 4.60 8.50
CA GLN A 88 -10.37 5.05 9.67
C GLN A 88 -9.83 4.45 10.96
N SER A 89 -9.57 3.15 10.98
CA SER A 89 -9.07 2.45 12.17
C SER A 89 -7.70 2.96 12.60
N LEU A 90 -6.80 3.20 11.64
CA LEU A 90 -5.51 3.83 11.87
C LEU A 90 -5.66 5.27 12.38
N SER A 91 -6.67 5.99 11.91
CA SER A 91 -6.93 7.36 12.37
C SER A 91 -7.38 7.39 13.83
N LYS A 92 -8.30 6.49 14.22
CA LYS A 92 -8.73 6.30 15.63
C LYS A 92 -7.57 5.84 16.53
N ALA A 93 -6.77 4.87 16.06
CA ALA A 93 -5.63 4.35 16.82
C ALA A 93 -4.54 5.40 17.11
N ARG A 94 -4.50 6.47 16.32
CA ARG A 94 -3.62 7.63 16.49
C ARG A 94 -4.33 8.82 17.17
N GLU A 95 -5.37 8.56 17.95
CA GLU A 95 -6.04 9.56 18.80
C GLU A 95 -6.62 10.74 17.99
N ASP A 96 -7.26 10.45 16.86
CA ASP A 96 -7.85 11.45 15.94
C ASP A 96 -6.84 12.44 15.31
N SER A 97 -5.54 12.34 15.65
CA SER A 97 -4.41 12.99 14.95
C SER A 97 -3.89 12.16 13.78
N GLY A 98 -4.66 11.15 13.38
CA GLY A 98 -4.34 10.18 12.34
C GLY A 98 -4.02 10.77 10.97
N PRO A 99 -3.53 9.95 10.04
CA PRO A 99 -3.16 10.44 8.73
C PRO A 99 -4.38 11.01 8.02
N ASN A 100 -4.37 12.30 7.69
CA ASN A 100 -5.35 12.88 6.76
C ASN A 100 -4.98 12.60 5.30
N ILE A 101 -3.80 12.03 5.06
CA ILE A 101 -3.27 11.72 3.75
C ILE A 101 -2.79 10.27 3.73
N VAL A 102 -3.23 9.48 2.76
CA VAL A 102 -2.74 8.11 2.52
C VAL A 102 -2.19 7.96 1.12
N THR A 103 -1.17 7.12 0.98
CA THR A 103 -0.66 6.67 -0.32
C THR A 103 -1.20 5.29 -0.60
N ILE A 104 -1.94 5.15 -1.69
CA ILE A 104 -2.61 3.91 -2.09
C ILE A 104 -1.89 3.31 -3.29
N CYS A 105 -1.47 2.07 -3.11
CA CYS A 105 -0.83 1.24 -4.13
C CYS A 105 -1.83 0.20 -4.62
N SER A 106 -2.24 0.28 -5.89
CA SER A 106 -3.20 -0.67 -6.46
C SER A 106 -2.77 -1.18 -7.83
N ASN A 107 -3.03 -2.45 -8.13
CA ASN A 107 -2.81 -2.99 -9.46
C ASN A 107 -3.96 -2.60 -10.40
N ASN A 108 -3.66 -1.93 -11.51
CA ASN A 108 -4.63 -1.67 -12.55
C ASN A 108 -4.56 -2.80 -13.60
N SER A 109 -5.45 -3.78 -13.48
CA SER A 109 -5.52 -4.91 -14.39
C SER A 109 -6.05 -4.57 -15.79
N ALA A 110 -6.47 -3.32 -16.05
CA ALA A 110 -7.05 -2.92 -17.33
C ALA A 110 -6.05 -2.94 -18.51
N ASN A 111 -4.75 -3.13 -18.26
CA ASN A 111 -3.72 -3.04 -19.30
C ASN A 111 -2.95 -4.36 -19.49
N LYS A 112 -3.66 -5.46 -19.75
CA LYS A 112 -3.06 -6.77 -20.08
C LYS A 112 -2.60 -6.90 -21.55
N MET A 113 -2.69 -5.84 -22.34
CA MET A 113 -2.37 -5.86 -23.79
C MET A 113 -0.93 -5.43 -24.11
N ALA A 114 -0.01 -5.49 -23.15
CA ALA A 114 1.40 -5.20 -23.40
C ALA A 114 2.20 -6.50 -23.46
N MET A 115 2.82 -6.75 -24.62
CA MET A 115 3.75 -7.86 -24.89
C MET A 115 5.03 -7.81 -24.02
N LEU A 116 5.20 -6.75 -23.22
CA LEU A 116 6.31 -6.54 -22.29
C LEU A 116 5.82 -6.67 -20.84
N PRO A 117 6.52 -7.43 -19.97
CA PRO A 117 6.24 -7.45 -18.54
C PRO A 117 6.43 -6.04 -18.00
N SER A 118 5.31 -5.38 -17.71
CA SER A 118 5.28 -4.02 -17.17
C SER A 118 4.55 -4.08 -15.85
N ASN A 119 5.09 -3.45 -14.81
CA ASN A 119 4.38 -3.38 -13.54
C ASN A 119 3.05 -2.62 -13.72
N GLY A 120 1.93 -3.29 -13.42
CA GLY A 120 0.58 -2.74 -13.47
C GLY A 120 0.22 -1.90 -12.25
N MET A 121 1.11 -1.81 -11.25
CA MET A 121 0.87 -1.02 -10.06
C MET A 121 0.78 0.48 -10.34
N THR A 122 -0.21 1.09 -9.73
CA THR A 122 -0.52 2.51 -9.78
C THR A 122 -0.45 3.07 -8.36
N LEU A 123 0.28 4.17 -8.21
CA LEU A 123 0.37 4.95 -6.97
C LEU A 123 -0.61 6.13 -7.06
N SER A 124 -1.36 6.34 -5.99
CA SER A 124 -2.27 7.47 -5.82
C SER A 124 -2.12 8.04 -4.41
N THR A 125 -2.27 9.35 -4.24
CA THR A 125 -2.40 9.97 -2.91
C THR A 125 -3.82 10.44 -2.75
N VAL A 126 -4.44 10.09 -1.63
CA VAL A 126 -5.77 10.54 -1.24
C VAL A 126 -5.62 11.37 0.03
N GLU A 127 -6.20 12.57 -0.01
CA GLU A 127 -6.21 13.52 1.11
C GLU A 127 -7.66 13.80 1.49
N ALA A 128 -7.95 13.69 2.78
CA ALA A 128 -9.19 14.08 3.41
C ALA A 128 -9.03 15.44 4.07
N ASP A 129 -9.97 16.33 3.81
CA ASP A 129 -10.12 17.67 4.40
C ASP A 129 -10.99 17.64 5.67
N PHE A 130 -11.28 16.45 6.18
CA PHE A 130 -12.13 16.18 7.32
C PHE A 130 -11.49 15.15 8.27
N CYS A 131 -12.09 15.00 9.46
CA CYS A 131 -11.62 14.04 10.46
C CYS A 131 -11.99 12.60 10.07
N VAL A 132 -11.02 11.86 9.52
CA VAL A 132 -11.20 10.50 8.98
C VAL A 132 -11.80 9.52 10.01
N SER A 133 -11.50 9.70 11.30
CA SER A 133 -11.99 8.81 12.36
C SER A 133 -13.49 8.90 12.60
N ARG A 134 -14.17 9.96 12.11
CA ARG A 134 -15.59 10.26 12.38
C ARG A 134 -16.48 10.22 11.14
N VAL A 135 -15.93 9.94 9.97
CA VAL A 135 -16.68 9.90 8.70
C VAL A 135 -17.25 8.52 8.43
N GLU A 136 -18.39 8.45 7.74
CA GLU A 136 -18.97 7.16 7.36
C GLU A 136 -18.06 6.41 6.36
N ILE A 137 -17.98 5.09 6.52
CA ILE A 137 -17.12 4.24 5.65
C ILE A 137 -17.48 4.38 4.18
N ALA A 138 -18.77 4.52 3.86
CA ALA A 138 -19.24 4.68 2.49
C ALA A 138 -18.68 5.96 1.84
N GLU A 139 -18.73 7.07 2.56
CA GLU A 139 -18.21 8.36 2.13
C GLU A 139 -16.69 8.31 1.97
N LEU A 140 -15.99 7.68 2.92
CA LEU A 140 -14.54 7.52 2.86
C LEU A 140 -14.11 6.61 1.69
N ALA A 141 -14.84 5.52 1.44
CA ALA A 141 -14.57 4.62 0.31
C ALA A 141 -14.84 5.30 -1.04
N LYS A 142 -15.91 6.10 -1.12
CA LYS A 142 -16.20 6.94 -2.29
C LYS A 142 -15.10 7.98 -2.51
N LEU A 143 -14.64 8.65 -1.45
CA LEU A 143 -13.51 9.59 -1.52
C LEU A 143 -12.27 8.91 -2.10
N ILE A 144 -11.93 7.70 -1.62
CA ILE A 144 -10.82 6.93 -2.15
C ILE A 144 -11.04 6.64 -3.63
N ALA A 145 -12.21 6.11 -4.03
CA ALA A 145 -12.50 5.78 -5.42
C ALA A 145 -12.37 6.99 -6.36
N GLU A 146 -12.86 8.16 -5.94
CA GLU A 146 -12.85 9.40 -6.73
C GLU A 146 -11.47 10.05 -6.80
N LYS A 147 -10.75 10.10 -5.66
CA LYS A 147 -9.44 10.77 -5.57
C LYS A 147 -8.26 9.87 -5.93
N LYS A 148 -8.45 8.56 -6.11
CA LYS A 148 -7.43 7.61 -6.56
C LYS A 148 -7.04 7.87 -8.02
N LYS A 149 -6.24 8.91 -8.20
CA LYS A 149 -5.69 9.31 -9.49
C LYS A 149 -4.24 8.89 -9.59
N LYS A 150 -3.92 8.22 -10.69
CA LYS A 150 -2.54 7.82 -11.03
C LYS A 150 -1.62 9.04 -11.01
N MET A 151 -0.57 8.95 -10.20
CA MET A 151 0.53 9.91 -10.23
C MET A 151 1.24 9.89 -11.58
N LYS A 152 1.52 11.07 -12.14
CA LYS A 152 2.33 11.21 -13.34
C LYS A 152 3.80 11.00 -12.98
N GLY A 153 4.57 10.33 -13.86
CA GLY A 153 6.02 10.17 -13.69
C GLY A 153 6.48 9.08 -12.71
N LEU A 154 5.59 8.49 -11.91
CA LEU A 154 5.91 7.39 -11.00
C LEU A 154 5.27 6.09 -11.49
N LYS A 155 5.96 5.36 -12.37
CA LYS A 155 5.60 3.98 -12.74
C LYS A 155 6.66 3.02 -12.17
N PRO A 156 6.30 2.16 -11.21
CA PRO A 156 7.24 1.15 -10.73
C PRO A 156 7.69 0.25 -11.89
N VAL A 157 8.97 -0.14 -11.91
CA VAL A 157 9.47 -1.13 -12.89
C VAL A 157 9.22 -2.55 -12.37
N CYS A 158 9.41 -2.74 -11.07
CA CYS A 158 9.20 -3.97 -10.30
C CYS A 158 8.59 -3.57 -8.95
N ALA A 159 7.74 -4.42 -8.38
CA ALA A 159 7.28 -4.30 -7.00
C ALA A 159 7.40 -5.67 -6.34
N ASN A 160 8.14 -5.71 -5.24
CA ASN A 160 8.21 -6.85 -4.36
C ASN A 160 7.66 -6.44 -2.99
N TYR A 161 6.92 -7.34 -2.35
CA TYR A 161 6.31 -7.12 -1.05
C TYR A 161 7.29 -7.54 0.06
N MET A 162 8.39 -6.81 0.21
CA MET A 162 9.23 -6.91 1.41
C MET A 162 9.09 -5.62 2.19
N VAL A 163 8.46 -5.70 3.36
CA VAL A 163 8.16 -4.56 4.21
C VAL A 163 9.04 -4.63 5.45
N ASN A 164 10.11 -3.83 5.47
CA ASN A 164 10.97 -3.67 6.64
C ASN A 164 11.30 -2.19 6.87
N GLY A 165 11.27 -1.77 8.14
CA GLY A 165 11.76 -0.44 8.54
C GLY A 165 10.94 0.74 7.98
N VAL A 166 9.62 0.59 7.92
CA VAL A 166 8.69 1.64 7.41
C VAL A 166 8.66 2.90 8.28
N GLY A 167 9.06 2.79 9.56
CA GLY A 167 9.04 3.88 10.52
C GLY A 167 7.63 4.16 11.05
N GLU A 168 7.41 5.39 11.50
CA GLU A 168 6.19 5.81 12.20
C GLU A 168 4.93 5.83 11.32
N GLU A 169 5.07 5.92 9.99
CA GLU A 169 3.94 5.91 9.05
C GLU A 169 3.25 4.54 9.00
N GLY A 170 4.03 3.46 9.07
CA GLY A 170 3.57 2.10 8.85
C GLY A 170 3.12 1.83 7.41
N THR A 171 2.75 0.57 7.13
CA THR A 171 2.19 0.18 5.84
C THR A 171 1.14 -0.90 6.01
N VAL A 172 0.25 -0.96 5.01
CA VAL A 172 -0.82 -1.95 4.91
C VAL A 172 -0.69 -2.61 3.53
N VAL A 173 -0.76 -3.92 3.48
CA VAL A 173 -0.79 -4.71 2.23
C VAL A 173 -2.06 -5.54 2.23
N VAL A 174 -2.88 -5.39 1.19
CA VAL A 174 -4.10 -6.20 1.00
C VAL A 174 -3.89 -7.12 -0.20
N LEU A 175 -3.89 -8.42 0.04
CA LEU A 175 -3.70 -9.44 -0.98
C LEU A 175 -4.94 -10.36 -1.08
N PRO A 176 -5.24 -10.92 -2.27
CA PRO A 176 -6.20 -12.01 -2.37
C PRO A 176 -5.76 -13.18 -1.48
N SER A 177 -6.70 -13.75 -0.74
CA SER A 177 -6.50 -15.01 -0.01
C SER A 177 -6.82 -16.18 -0.94
N ASN A 178 -5.97 -17.21 -0.92
CA ASN A 178 -6.12 -18.44 -1.71
C ASN A 178 -7.15 -19.42 -1.11
N GLU A 179 -7.62 -19.17 0.12
CA GLU A 179 -8.63 -19.99 0.78
C GLU A 179 -10.03 -19.65 0.27
N LYS A 180 -10.71 -20.66 -0.28
CA LYS A 180 -12.07 -20.54 -0.80
C LYS A 180 -13.07 -20.75 0.34
N ASP A 181 -13.88 -19.75 0.64
CA ASP A 181 -15.11 -19.93 1.43
C ASP A 181 -16.29 -19.58 0.50
N GLY A 182 -17.09 -20.58 0.12
CA GLY A 182 -18.27 -20.38 -0.71
C GLY A 182 -18.03 -19.88 -2.14
N GLY A 183 -16.84 -20.15 -2.73
CA GLY A 183 -16.56 -19.85 -4.15
C GLY A 183 -15.99 -18.46 -4.43
N ASN A 184 -15.84 -17.59 -3.43
CA ASN A 184 -15.20 -16.28 -3.58
C ASN A 184 -13.96 -16.16 -2.68
N ASN A 185 -12.93 -15.46 -3.15
CA ASN A 185 -11.67 -15.34 -2.44
C ASN A 185 -11.73 -14.19 -1.43
N GLY A 186 -11.54 -14.51 -0.14
CA GLY A 186 -11.34 -13.50 0.91
C GLY A 186 -10.10 -12.65 0.67
N LYS A 187 -9.82 -11.71 1.58
CA LYS A 187 -8.64 -10.84 1.51
C LYS A 187 -7.77 -11.06 2.73
N MET A 188 -6.46 -11.17 2.54
CA MET A 188 -5.47 -11.14 3.61
C MET A 188 -4.96 -9.72 3.73
N VAL A 189 -5.07 -9.16 4.93
CA VAL A 189 -4.58 -7.83 5.26
C VAL A 189 -3.37 -8.00 6.18
N THR A 190 -2.22 -7.48 5.75
CA THR A 190 -0.98 -7.48 6.54
C THR A 190 -0.62 -6.03 6.85
N ILE A 191 -0.45 -5.72 8.13
CA ILE A 191 -0.14 -4.38 8.61
C ILE A 191 1.19 -4.41 9.38
N THR A 192 2.09 -3.49 9.03
CA THR A 192 3.38 -3.30 9.71
C THR A 192 3.49 -1.88 10.24
N LEU A 193 3.64 -1.71 11.56
CA LEU A 193 3.70 -0.41 12.24
C LEU A 193 4.48 -0.51 13.57
N PRO A 194 4.83 0.62 14.20
CA PRO A 194 5.39 0.63 15.55
C PRO A 194 4.53 -0.18 16.53
N GLN A 195 5.15 -1.00 17.39
CA GLN A 195 4.43 -1.92 18.28
C GLN A 195 3.39 -1.23 19.17
N HIS A 196 3.68 -0.02 19.65
CA HIS A 196 2.76 0.73 20.50
C HIS A 196 1.47 1.15 19.76
N LEU A 197 1.58 1.46 18.46
CA LEU A 197 0.42 1.77 17.61
C LEU A 197 -0.32 0.50 17.18
N LEU A 198 0.41 -0.61 17.02
CA LEU A 198 -0.15 -1.90 16.63
C LEU A 198 -1.17 -2.41 17.66
N LEU A 199 -0.84 -2.28 18.95
CA LEU A 199 -1.74 -2.63 20.04
C LEU A 199 -3.01 -1.79 20.04
N LYS A 200 -2.89 -0.47 19.83
CA LYS A 200 -4.05 0.43 19.72
C LYS A 200 -4.93 0.05 18.51
N LEU A 201 -4.30 -0.24 17.37
CA LEU A 201 -5.01 -0.64 16.16
C LEU A 201 -5.77 -1.95 16.35
N ASN A 202 -5.17 -2.96 16.98
CA ASN A 202 -5.84 -4.24 17.24
C ASN A 202 -7.13 -4.05 18.06
N ASN A 203 -7.09 -3.20 19.10
CA ASN A 203 -8.27 -2.88 19.90
C ASN A 203 -9.37 -2.22 19.06
N VAL A 204 -9.01 -1.25 18.22
CA VAL A 204 -9.98 -0.59 17.31
C VAL A 204 -10.58 -1.61 16.33
N LEU A 205 -9.75 -2.49 15.76
CA LEU A 205 -10.21 -3.49 14.79
C LEU A 205 -11.16 -4.52 15.41
N GLN A 206 -10.92 -4.89 16.67
CA GLN A 206 -11.81 -5.78 17.41
C GLN A 206 -13.14 -5.09 17.75
N ILE A 207 -13.10 -3.85 18.23
CA ILE A 207 -14.30 -3.11 18.66
C ILE A 207 -15.20 -2.76 17.46
N ASP A 208 -14.63 -2.19 16.41
CA ASP A 208 -15.39 -1.62 15.29
C ASP A 208 -15.81 -2.68 14.26
N TRP A 209 -14.98 -3.73 14.07
CA TRP A 209 -15.15 -4.67 12.95
C TRP A 209 -15.29 -6.13 13.37
N ASN A 210 -15.20 -6.43 14.68
CA ASN A 210 -15.14 -7.78 15.22
C ASN A 210 -14.00 -8.61 14.58
N ILE A 211 -12.88 -7.97 14.28
CA ILE A 211 -11.67 -8.61 13.76
C ILE A 211 -10.73 -8.86 14.94
N VAL A 212 -10.55 -10.13 15.28
CA VAL A 212 -9.62 -10.57 16.32
C VAL A 212 -8.29 -10.93 15.66
N ILE A 213 -7.19 -10.42 16.22
CA ILE A 213 -5.82 -10.52 15.70
C ILE A 213 -4.92 -11.11 16.78
#